data_AF-A0A7W8XGM5-F1
#
_entry.id   AF-A0A7W8XGM5-F1
#
_cell.length_a   1.000
_cell.length_b   1.000
_cell.length_c   1.000
_cell.angle_alpha   90.00
_cell.angle_beta   90.00
_cell.angle_gamma   90.00
#
_symmetry.space_group_name_H-M   'P 1'
#
loop_
_entity.id
_entity.type
_entity.pdbx_description
1 polymer ?
#
loop_
_entity_poly.entity_id
_entity_poly.type
_entity_poly.pdbx_seq_one_letter_code
_entity_poly.pdbx_strand_id
1 'polypeptide(L)'
;MKSSLDHIPLRKQRELERALEILHEEFEDVLRDGTAEFKKRGRILKIILFGSYAKGGWVDEPFTIKGYRSDFDLLIIVNNRKLCEFAEYWYKAADRLIHDKSIETPVSFIVHSRREVNTYLKEGQYFFSDIRKEGIVLYELDDEPLAEPRVLSSSDRLRLAREHYEDRFSLAKTFLKGFRFYVGEDQIRVAAFELHQSLEQAYSCVLLTLTNYGPPSHNIKFLRSLAEEQDRRLTEAFPRDQHRERAWFNTLNEAYVKARYSKHFEISEEALAWLAERTATLLELVKAVCSAHLDDLQRKVG
;
A
#
# COMPACT_ATOMS: atom_id res chain seq x y z
N MET A 1 -16.72 -13.66 8.46
CA MET A 1 -16.18 -12.29 8.45
C MET A 1 -17.28 -11.33 8.89
N LYS A 2 -16.97 -10.06 9.20
CA LYS A 2 -18.00 -9.08 9.56
C LYS A 2 -18.74 -8.59 8.31
N SER A 3 -19.96 -8.08 8.47
CA SER A 3 -20.77 -7.47 7.41
C SER A 3 -21.44 -6.16 7.80
N SER A 4 -21.46 -5.80 9.08
CA SER A 4 -22.04 -4.53 9.55
C SER A 4 -21.08 -3.36 9.34
N LEU A 5 -21.64 -2.22 8.95
CA LEU A 5 -20.97 -0.91 8.81
C LEU A 5 -21.49 0.11 9.84
N ASP A 6 -22.22 -0.33 10.88
CA ASP A 6 -22.97 0.57 11.78
C ASP A 6 -22.08 1.58 12.54
N HIS A 7 -20.81 1.25 12.74
CA HIS A 7 -19.83 2.15 13.37
C HIS A 7 -19.26 3.20 12.41
N ILE A 8 -19.51 3.07 11.10
CA ILE A 8 -19.06 4.02 10.07
C ILE A 8 -20.17 5.05 9.84
N PRO A 9 -19.89 6.37 9.85
CA PRO A 9 -20.90 7.39 9.60
C PRO A 9 -21.58 7.22 8.23
N LEU A 10 -22.90 7.50 8.15
CA LEU A 10 -23.68 7.34 6.91
C LEU A 10 -23.08 8.05 5.69
N ARG A 11 -22.45 9.21 5.88
CA ARG A 11 -21.74 9.91 4.80
C ARG A 11 -20.61 9.07 4.22
N LYS A 12 -19.80 8.46 5.08
CA LYS A 12 -18.69 7.57 4.71
C LYS A 12 -19.18 6.26 4.11
N GLN A 13 -20.32 5.74 4.57
CA GLN A 13 -20.97 4.58 3.96
C GLN A 13 -21.37 4.86 2.49
N ARG A 14 -21.95 6.04 2.20
CA ARG A 14 -22.27 6.45 0.82
C ARG A 14 -21.02 6.61 -0.05
N GLU A 15 -19.94 7.16 0.51
CA GLU A 15 -18.64 7.22 -0.20
C GLU A 15 -18.12 5.81 -0.53
N LEU A 16 -18.25 4.85 0.39
CA LEU A 16 -17.90 3.44 0.16
C LEU A 16 -18.77 2.79 -0.92
N GLU A 17 -20.09 2.98 -0.86
CA GLU A 17 -21.03 2.48 -1.88
C GLU A 17 -20.62 3.00 -3.27
N ARG A 18 -20.33 4.29 -3.37
CA ARG A 18 -19.86 4.90 -4.61
C ARG A 18 -18.51 4.31 -5.07
N ALA A 19 -17.59 4.06 -4.15
CA ALA A 19 -16.32 3.43 -4.49
C ALA A 19 -16.53 2.02 -5.07
N LEU A 20 -17.46 1.24 -4.50
CA LEU A 20 -17.83 -0.09 -5.01
C LEU A 20 -18.43 0.00 -6.41
N GLU A 21 -19.36 0.93 -6.65
CA GLU A 21 -19.93 1.17 -7.98
C GLU A 21 -18.84 1.41 -9.03
N ILE A 22 -17.92 2.33 -8.75
CA ILE A 22 -16.82 2.67 -9.65
C ILE A 22 -15.94 1.44 -9.91
N LEU A 23 -15.60 0.67 -8.88
CA LEU A 23 -14.79 -0.54 -9.03
C LEU A 23 -15.48 -1.57 -9.93
N HIS A 24 -16.80 -1.75 -9.79
CA HIS A 24 -17.58 -2.65 -10.63
C HIS A 24 -17.69 -2.16 -12.07
N GLU A 25 -18.09 -0.89 -12.28
CA GLU A 25 -18.25 -0.28 -13.61
C GLU A 25 -16.96 -0.36 -14.43
N GLU A 26 -15.85 0.09 -13.86
CA GLU A 26 -14.57 0.13 -14.56
C GLU A 26 -14.02 -1.28 -14.83
N PHE A 27 -14.25 -2.22 -13.91
CA PHE A 27 -13.85 -3.61 -14.11
C PHE A 27 -14.68 -4.27 -15.24
N GLU A 28 -15.99 -4.06 -15.25
CA GLU A 28 -16.87 -4.57 -16.32
C GLU A 28 -16.53 -3.97 -17.68
N ASP A 29 -16.27 -2.66 -17.72
CA ASP A 29 -15.87 -1.95 -18.94
C ASP A 29 -14.57 -2.50 -19.52
N VAL A 30 -13.55 -2.76 -18.68
CA VAL A 30 -12.28 -3.35 -19.15
C VAL A 30 -12.46 -4.78 -19.67
N LEU A 31 -13.42 -5.54 -19.14
CA LEU A 31 -13.69 -6.90 -19.59
C LEU A 31 -14.56 -6.98 -20.85
N ARG A 32 -15.34 -5.94 -21.16
CA ARG A 32 -16.33 -5.92 -22.26
C ARG A 32 -15.74 -6.26 -23.63
N ASP A 33 -14.53 -5.78 -23.91
CA ASP A 33 -13.85 -5.99 -25.21
C ASP A 33 -12.91 -7.21 -25.21
N GLY A 34 -12.90 -8.00 -24.12
CA GLY A 34 -12.03 -9.14 -23.95
C GLY A 34 -12.47 -10.38 -24.74
N THR A 35 -11.78 -10.71 -25.83
CA THR A 35 -12.06 -11.94 -26.61
C THR A 35 -11.59 -13.23 -25.90
N ALA A 36 -10.59 -13.12 -25.02
CA ALA A 36 -10.03 -14.24 -24.27
C ALA A 36 -11.05 -14.81 -23.26
N GLU A 37 -11.11 -16.14 -23.12
CA GLU A 37 -12.08 -16.84 -22.27
C GLU A 37 -12.05 -16.39 -20.81
N PHE A 38 -10.87 -16.11 -20.27
CA PHE A 38 -10.72 -15.62 -18.90
C PHE A 38 -11.29 -14.22 -18.67
N LYS A 39 -11.31 -13.36 -19.71
CA LYS A 39 -11.92 -12.02 -19.62
C LYS A 39 -13.45 -12.14 -19.62
N LYS A 40 -14.01 -12.99 -20.49
CA LYS A 40 -15.46 -13.27 -20.53
C LYS A 40 -16.02 -13.78 -19.20
N ARG A 41 -15.24 -14.64 -18.52
CA ARG A 41 -15.57 -15.18 -17.21
C ARG A 41 -14.99 -14.38 -16.05
N GLY A 42 -14.32 -13.26 -16.28
CA GLY A 42 -13.69 -12.47 -15.22
C GLY A 42 -14.72 -11.92 -14.26
N ARG A 43 -14.55 -12.16 -12.96
CA ARG A 43 -15.48 -11.70 -11.92
C ARG A 43 -14.70 -11.22 -10.70
N ILE A 44 -15.20 -10.15 -10.10
CA ILE A 44 -14.93 -9.85 -8.70
C ILE A 44 -15.71 -10.88 -7.87
N LEU A 45 -15.03 -11.56 -6.97
CA LEU A 45 -15.60 -12.55 -6.07
C LEU A 45 -15.98 -11.93 -4.73
N LYS A 46 -15.09 -11.10 -4.16
CA LYS A 46 -15.33 -10.42 -2.89
C LYS A 46 -14.65 -9.05 -2.89
N ILE A 47 -15.24 -8.07 -2.22
CA ILE A 47 -14.59 -6.81 -1.84
C ILE A 47 -14.68 -6.70 -0.33
N ILE A 48 -13.52 -6.53 0.32
CA ILE A 48 -13.41 -6.51 1.78
C ILE A 48 -12.76 -5.20 2.20
N LEU A 49 -13.44 -4.44 3.05
CA LEU A 49 -12.85 -3.31 3.76
C LEU A 49 -11.95 -3.82 4.87
N PHE A 50 -10.72 -3.32 4.92
CA PHE A 50 -9.79 -3.56 6.01
C PHE A 50 -9.21 -2.23 6.54
N GLY A 51 -8.17 -2.32 7.37
CA GLY A 51 -7.50 -1.13 7.89
C GLY A 51 -8.33 -0.39 8.94
N SER A 52 -8.05 0.88 9.08
CA SER A 52 -8.54 1.72 10.17
C SER A 52 -10.07 1.88 10.20
N TYR A 53 -10.73 1.99 9.04
CA TYR A 53 -12.19 2.04 8.96
C TYR A 53 -12.87 0.72 9.33
N ALA A 54 -12.30 -0.43 8.96
CA ALA A 54 -12.86 -1.74 9.36
C ALA A 54 -12.75 -1.98 10.88
N LYS A 55 -11.69 -1.45 11.50
CA LYS A 55 -11.43 -1.60 12.95
C LYS A 55 -12.11 -0.53 13.81
N GLY A 56 -12.59 0.56 13.20
CA GLY A 56 -13.19 1.69 13.90
C GLY A 56 -12.19 2.68 14.52
N GLY A 57 -10.90 2.59 14.15
CA GLY A 57 -9.82 3.46 14.62
C GLY A 57 -9.39 4.53 13.61
N TRP A 58 -10.27 4.87 12.65
CA TRP A 58 -9.99 5.83 11.60
C TRP A 58 -9.82 7.26 12.16
N VAL A 59 -8.98 8.05 11.47
CA VAL A 59 -8.72 9.45 11.79
C VAL A 59 -9.11 10.30 10.60
N ASP A 60 -9.83 11.39 10.82
CA ASP A 60 -10.19 12.37 9.79
C ASP A 60 -9.89 13.78 10.33
N GLU A 61 -8.61 14.14 10.33
CA GLU A 61 -8.10 15.41 10.87
C GLU A 61 -7.41 16.26 9.79
N PRO A 62 -8.07 16.57 8.66
CA PRO A 62 -7.44 17.26 7.53
C PRO A 62 -7.03 18.71 7.86
N PHE A 63 -7.60 19.30 8.91
CA PHE A 63 -7.37 20.70 9.31
C PHE A 63 -6.36 20.87 10.46
N THR A 64 -5.72 19.78 10.92
CA THR A 64 -4.69 19.86 11.96
C THR A 64 -3.30 20.04 11.35
N ILE A 65 -2.31 20.42 12.18
CA ILE A 65 -0.90 20.56 11.79
C ILE A 65 -0.36 19.27 11.13
N LYS A 66 -0.92 18.09 11.45
CA LYS A 66 -0.48 16.80 10.87
C LYS A 66 -1.24 16.39 9.61
N GLY A 67 -2.40 16.99 9.31
CA GLY A 67 -3.18 16.77 8.08
C GLY A 67 -3.44 15.30 7.72
N TYR A 68 -3.59 14.42 8.72
CA TYR A 68 -3.74 12.98 8.49
C TYR A 68 -5.20 12.59 8.34
N ARG A 69 -5.48 11.81 7.29
CA ARG A 69 -6.78 11.20 7.01
C ARG A 69 -6.54 9.73 6.67
N SER A 70 -7.32 8.86 7.29
CA SER A 70 -7.36 7.43 6.99
C SER A 70 -7.97 7.18 5.60
N ASP A 71 -7.44 6.19 4.90
CA ASP A 71 -7.94 5.74 3.60
C ASP A 71 -9.04 4.68 3.80
N PHE A 72 -9.88 4.47 2.79
CA PHE A 72 -10.65 3.23 2.65
C PHE A 72 -9.75 2.18 2.00
N ASP A 73 -9.24 1.24 2.80
CA ASP A 73 -8.40 0.15 2.33
C ASP A 73 -9.22 -1.08 1.93
N LEU A 74 -9.18 -1.43 0.65
CA LEU A 74 -9.99 -2.51 0.06
C LEU A 74 -9.14 -3.67 -0.44
N LEU A 75 -9.51 -4.89 -0.06
CA LEU A 75 -9.04 -6.11 -0.69
C LEU A 75 -10.07 -6.58 -1.71
N ILE A 76 -9.70 -6.54 -2.98
CA ILE A 76 -10.50 -7.07 -4.08
C ILE A 76 -10.02 -8.48 -4.41
N ILE A 77 -10.93 -9.44 -4.33
CA ILE A 77 -10.65 -10.84 -4.66
C ILE A 77 -11.28 -11.15 -6.01
N VAL A 78 -10.46 -11.58 -6.97
CA VAL A 78 -10.91 -11.97 -8.32
C VAL A 78 -10.83 -13.48 -8.54
N ASN A 79 -11.57 -13.98 -9.51
CA ASN A 79 -11.59 -15.41 -9.84
C ASN A 79 -10.41 -15.89 -10.70
N ASN A 80 -9.60 -14.99 -11.24
CA ASN A 80 -8.44 -15.34 -12.07
C ASN A 80 -7.22 -14.46 -11.75
N ARG A 81 -6.06 -15.08 -11.54
CA ARG A 81 -4.80 -14.41 -11.25
C ARG A 81 -4.39 -13.38 -12.32
N LYS A 82 -4.71 -13.59 -13.59
CA LYS A 82 -4.40 -12.63 -14.66
C LYS A 82 -5.09 -11.29 -14.44
N LEU A 83 -6.25 -11.29 -13.80
CA LEU A 83 -7.03 -10.08 -13.48
C LEU A 83 -6.43 -9.30 -12.30
N CYS A 84 -5.35 -9.78 -11.69
CA CYS A 84 -4.62 -9.06 -10.65
C CYS A 84 -3.59 -8.07 -11.22
N GLU A 85 -3.37 -8.05 -12.53
CA GLU A 85 -2.46 -7.09 -13.16
C GLU A 85 -3.04 -5.67 -13.06
N PHE A 86 -2.51 -4.89 -12.12
CA PHE A 86 -3.08 -3.60 -11.75
C PHE A 86 -3.06 -2.61 -12.91
N ALA A 87 -1.95 -2.56 -13.65
CA ALA A 87 -1.79 -1.59 -14.74
C ALA A 87 -2.75 -1.85 -15.90
N GLU A 88 -3.09 -3.11 -16.17
CA GLU A 88 -4.00 -3.47 -17.26
C GLU A 88 -5.47 -3.32 -16.84
N TYR A 89 -5.84 -3.77 -15.64
CA TYR A 89 -7.25 -3.94 -15.26
C TYR A 89 -7.80 -2.90 -14.28
N TRP A 90 -6.96 -2.24 -13.50
CA TRP A 90 -7.39 -1.47 -12.33
C TRP A 90 -6.98 -0.01 -12.34
N TYR A 91 -6.05 0.37 -13.22
CA TYR A 91 -5.55 1.76 -13.31
C TYR A 91 -6.68 2.78 -13.51
N LYS A 92 -7.64 2.50 -14.40
CA LYS A 92 -8.78 3.40 -14.65
C LYS A 92 -9.67 3.56 -13.43
N ALA A 93 -9.95 2.47 -12.73
CA ALA A 93 -10.72 2.49 -11.49
C ALA A 93 -10.01 3.33 -10.42
N ALA A 94 -8.71 3.11 -10.22
CA ALA A 94 -7.90 3.89 -9.28
C ALA A 94 -7.88 5.38 -9.64
N ASP A 95 -7.72 5.72 -10.92
CA ASP A 95 -7.73 7.11 -11.39
C ASP A 95 -9.10 7.77 -11.16
N ARG A 96 -10.19 7.06 -11.49
CA ARG A 96 -11.55 7.56 -11.30
C ARG A 96 -11.90 7.75 -9.82
N LEU A 97 -11.47 6.84 -8.94
CA LEU A 97 -11.66 6.96 -7.49
C LEU A 97 -10.99 8.22 -6.91
N ILE A 98 -9.83 8.63 -7.45
CA ILE A 98 -9.12 9.84 -7.03
C ILE A 98 -9.85 11.13 -7.47
N HIS A 99 -10.50 11.10 -8.63
CA HIS A 99 -11.10 12.29 -9.24
C HIS A 99 -12.62 12.42 -9.02
N ASP A 100 -13.28 11.39 -8.50
CA ASP A 100 -14.72 11.45 -8.20
C ASP A 100 -15.00 12.37 -7.01
N LYS A 101 -15.66 13.49 -7.28
CA LYS A 101 -15.96 14.54 -6.29
C LYS A 101 -16.89 14.10 -5.17
N SER A 102 -17.60 12.99 -5.34
CA SER A 102 -18.49 12.45 -4.31
C SER A 102 -17.76 11.61 -3.28
N ILE A 103 -16.49 11.25 -3.54
CA ILE A 103 -15.60 10.53 -2.63
C ILE A 103 -14.57 11.52 -2.10
N GLU A 104 -14.69 11.91 -0.84
CA GLU A 104 -13.67 12.76 -0.20
C GLU A 104 -12.57 11.92 0.45
N THR A 105 -12.92 10.70 0.87
CA THR A 105 -12.01 9.79 1.58
C THR A 105 -11.15 9.06 0.57
N PRO A 106 -9.81 9.15 0.65
CA PRO A 106 -8.95 8.44 -0.28
C PRO A 106 -9.26 6.94 -0.29
N VAL A 107 -9.27 6.33 -1.47
CA VAL A 107 -9.53 4.89 -1.62
C VAL A 107 -8.26 4.22 -2.11
N SER A 108 -7.79 3.24 -1.34
CA SER A 108 -6.59 2.45 -1.59
C SER A 108 -7.01 1.00 -1.70
N PHE A 109 -6.51 0.27 -2.70
CA PHE A 109 -6.92 -1.13 -2.87
C PHE A 109 -5.84 -2.03 -3.43
N ILE A 110 -5.89 -3.29 -3.01
CA ILE A 110 -5.09 -4.39 -3.52
C ILE A 110 -5.98 -5.42 -4.22
N VAL A 111 -5.41 -6.11 -5.20
CA VAL A 111 -6.14 -7.11 -5.98
C VAL A 111 -5.39 -8.43 -5.94
N HIS A 112 -6.07 -9.48 -5.53
CA HIS A 112 -5.53 -10.83 -5.50
C HIS A 112 -6.54 -11.86 -5.99
N SER A 113 -6.06 -12.98 -6.52
CA SER A 113 -6.96 -14.09 -6.80
C SER A 113 -7.35 -14.80 -5.50
N ARG A 114 -8.52 -15.43 -5.46
CA ARG A 114 -8.94 -16.26 -4.31
C ARG A 114 -7.88 -17.32 -3.96
N ARG A 115 -7.23 -17.89 -4.99
CA ARG A 115 -6.15 -18.87 -4.81
C ARG A 115 -4.96 -18.27 -4.06
N GLU A 116 -4.51 -17.07 -4.43
CA GLU A 116 -3.40 -16.39 -3.75
C GLU A 116 -3.75 -16.07 -2.31
N VAL A 117 -4.91 -15.47 -2.05
CA VAL A 117 -5.37 -15.16 -0.68
C VAL A 117 -5.40 -16.43 0.18
N ASN A 118 -5.94 -17.54 -0.34
CA ASN A 118 -5.97 -18.82 0.37
C ASN A 118 -4.57 -19.40 0.60
N THR A 119 -3.63 -19.22 -0.33
CA THR A 119 -2.22 -19.61 -0.13
C THR A 119 -1.58 -18.78 0.97
N TYR A 120 -1.73 -17.45 0.95
CA TYR A 120 -1.17 -16.55 1.95
C TYR A 120 -1.70 -16.84 3.37
N LEU A 121 -2.99 -17.16 3.48
CA LEU A 121 -3.60 -17.62 4.73
C LEU A 121 -2.94 -18.92 5.22
N LYS A 122 -2.75 -19.91 4.34
CA LYS A 122 -2.10 -21.19 4.69
C LYS A 122 -0.61 -21.06 5.02
N GLU A 123 0.06 -20.07 4.46
CA GLU A 123 1.44 -19.71 4.77
C GLU A 123 1.57 -18.87 6.07
N GLY A 124 0.44 -18.40 6.61
CA GLY A 124 0.40 -17.62 7.84
C GLY A 124 0.83 -16.17 7.68
N GLN A 125 0.58 -15.57 6.52
CA GLN A 125 0.77 -14.12 6.33
C GLN A 125 -0.24 -13.35 7.21
N TYR A 126 0.28 -12.54 8.14
CA TYR A 126 -0.56 -11.86 9.15
C TYR A 126 -1.51 -10.87 8.53
N PHE A 127 -1.04 -10.14 7.51
CA PHE A 127 -1.87 -9.19 6.78
C PHE A 127 -3.21 -9.80 6.35
N PHE A 128 -3.21 -10.94 5.64
CA PHE A 128 -4.45 -11.60 5.23
C PHE A 128 -5.21 -12.26 6.37
N SER A 129 -4.48 -12.75 7.38
CA SER A 129 -5.08 -13.32 8.60
C SER A 129 -5.90 -12.27 9.35
N ASP A 130 -5.38 -11.05 9.48
CA ASP A 130 -6.02 -9.91 10.11
C ASP A 130 -7.20 -9.42 9.29
N ILE A 131 -7.07 -9.32 7.96
CA ILE A 131 -8.19 -8.99 7.07
C ILE A 131 -9.32 -10.01 7.24
N ARG A 132 -9.01 -11.31 7.28
CA ARG A 132 -10.03 -12.35 7.48
C ARG A 132 -10.72 -12.22 8.85
N LYS A 133 -9.97 -11.87 9.90
CA LYS A 133 -10.48 -11.77 11.26
C LYS A 133 -11.30 -10.49 11.48
N GLU A 134 -10.82 -9.36 10.98
CA GLU A 134 -11.31 -8.03 11.37
C GLU A 134 -12.01 -7.28 10.23
N GLY A 135 -11.77 -7.69 8.98
CA GLY A 135 -12.33 -7.06 7.79
C GLY A 135 -13.84 -7.22 7.65
N ILE A 136 -14.42 -6.28 6.90
CA ILE A 136 -15.85 -6.19 6.64
C ILE A 136 -16.09 -6.51 5.17
N VAL A 137 -16.92 -7.51 4.90
CA VAL A 137 -17.30 -7.89 3.54
C VAL A 137 -18.27 -6.85 3.02
N LEU A 138 -17.86 -6.11 1.99
CA LEU A 138 -18.67 -5.10 1.31
C LEU A 138 -19.42 -5.68 0.10
N TYR A 139 -18.83 -6.68 -0.54
CA TYR A 139 -19.42 -7.39 -1.67
C TYR A 139 -18.97 -8.86 -1.65
N GLU A 140 -19.87 -9.75 -2.05
CA GLU A 140 -19.65 -11.19 -2.12
C GLU A 140 -20.52 -11.79 -3.23
N LEU A 141 -19.87 -12.40 -4.24
CA LEU A 141 -20.55 -13.07 -5.35
C LEU A 141 -20.91 -14.52 -5.02
N ASP A 142 -20.09 -15.18 -4.20
CA ASP A 142 -20.27 -16.58 -3.78
C ASP A 142 -20.01 -16.78 -2.29
N ASP A 143 -20.66 -17.79 -1.72
CA ASP A 143 -20.54 -18.18 -0.31
C ASP A 143 -19.26 -18.98 -0.01
N GLU A 144 -18.31 -19.08 -0.95
CA GLU A 144 -17.08 -19.86 -0.73
C GLU A 144 -16.20 -19.14 0.32
N PRO A 145 -15.92 -19.78 1.48
CA PRO A 145 -15.17 -19.13 2.54
C PRO A 145 -13.68 -19.04 2.22
N LEU A 146 -13.02 -18.00 2.72
CA LEU A 146 -11.55 -17.93 2.73
C LEU A 146 -10.97 -18.99 3.69
N ALA A 147 -9.84 -19.57 3.31
CA ALA A 147 -9.14 -20.60 4.07
C ALA A 147 -8.86 -20.17 5.52
N GLU A 148 -8.81 -21.14 6.44
CA GLU A 148 -8.36 -20.84 7.80
C GLU A 148 -6.86 -20.48 7.81
N PRO A 149 -6.46 -19.40 8.49
CA PRO A 149 -5.08 -18.97 8.53
C PRO A 149 -4.24 -19.93 9.37
N ARG A 150 -3.03 -20.24 8.90
CA ARG A 150 -2.03 -20.96 9.67
C ARG A 150 -1.42 -20.02 10.71
N VAL A 151 -1.43 -20.44 11.97
CA VAL A 151 -0.73 -19.74 13.04
C VAL A 151 0.74 -20.12 13.01
N LEU A 152 1.62 -19.17 12.64
CA LEU A 152 3.07 -19.35 12.73
C LEU A 152 3.53 -19.33 14.20
N SER A 153 4.51 -20.19 14.52
CA SER A 153 5.18 -20.22 15.83
C SER A 153 5.93 -18.91 16.09
N SER A 154 6.07 -18.48 17.36
CA SER A 154 6.81 -17.26 17.71
C SER A 154 8.22 -17.22 17.09
N SER A 155 8.90 -18.36 17.05
CA SER A 155 10.24 -18.50 16.45
C SER A 155 10.22 -18.31 14.94
N ASP A 156 9.24 -18.85 14.23
CA ASP A 156 9.10 -18.64 12.78
C ASP A 156 8.78 -17.19 12.46
N ARG A 157 7.93 -16.53 13.27
CA ARG A 157 7.60 -15.10 13.07
C ARG A 157 8.86 -14.26 13.17
N LEU A 158 9.63 -14.47 14.24
CA LEU A 158 10.87 -13.75 14.49
C LEU A 158 11.87 -13.97 13.36
N ARG A 159 12.04 -15.22 12.90
CA ARG A 159 12.96 -15.56 11.82
C ARG A 159 12.58 -14.85 10.52
N LEU A 160 11.32 -14.97 10.08
CA LEU A 160 10.85 -14.33 8.84
C LEU A 160 10.92 -12.81 8.91
N ALA A 161 10.49 -12.20 10.02
CA ALA A 161 10.56 -10.75 10.20
C ALA A 161 12.01 -10.25 10.15
N ARG A 162 12.96 -10.99 10.74
CA ARG A 162 14.38 -10.66 10.69
C ARG A 162 14.95 -10.77 9.27
N GLU A 163 14.63 -11.84 8.54
CA GLU A 163 15.03 -12.03 7.14
C GLU A 163 14.53 -10.88 6.26
N HIS A 164 13.25 -10.51 6.39
CA HIS A 164 12.65 -9.38 5.65
C HIS A 164 13.32 -8.05 5.98
N TYR A 165 13.56 -7.77 7.26
CA TYR A 165 14.21 -6.54 7.71
C TYR A 165 15.62 -6.42 7.16
N GLU A 166 16.43 -7.48 7.31
CA GLU A 166 17.83 -7.49 6.88
C GLU A 166 17.96 -7.28 5.37
N ASP A 167 17.14 -7.96 4.56
CA ASP A 167 17.11 -7.81 3.11
C ASP A 167 16.68 -6.39 2.68
N ARG A 168 15.47 -5.98 3.05
CA ARG A 168 14.85 -4.75 2.56
C ARG A 168 15.53 -3.50 3.09
N PHE A 169 15.93 -3.48 4.36
CA PHE A 169 16.61 -2.32 4.94
C PHE A 169 18.01 -2.13 4.34
N SER A 170 18.72 -3.22 4.04
CA SER A 170 20.01 -3.16 3.34
C SER A 170 19.86 -2.60 1.93
N LEU A 171 18.85 -3.05 1.18
CA LEU A 171 18.52 -2.52 -0.15
C LEU A 171 18.17 -1.04 -0.10
N ALA A 172 17.31 -0.61 0.83
CA ALA A 172 16.91 0.79 0.97
C ALA A 172 18.12 1.73 1.18
N LYS A 173 19.08 1.32 2.03
CA LYS A 173 20.35 2.05 2.24
C LYS A 173 21.24 2.05 1.00
N THR A 174 21.27 0.95 0.26
CA THR A 174 22.07 0.83 -0.96
C THR A 174 21.57 1.80 -2.04
N PHE A 175 20.26 1.88 -2.26
CA PHE A 175 19.65 2.85 -3.16
C PHE A 175 19.89 4.30 -2.69
N LEU A 176 19.85 4.59 -1.38
CA LEU A 176 20.20 5.94 -0.89
C LEU A 176 21.68 6.29 -1.15
N LYS A 177 22.58 5.31 -1.08
CA LYS A 177 23.98 5.50 -1.47
C LYS A 177 24.11 5.76 -2.97
N GLY A 178 23.38 5.01 -3.80
CA GLY A 178 23.29 5.23 -5.25
C GLY A 178 22.82 6.64 -5.59
N PHE A 179 21.74 7.09 -4.95
CA PHE A 179 21.25 8.46 -5.03
C PHE A 179 22.36 9.49 -4.79
N ARG A 180 23.09 9.40 -3.66
CA ARG A 180 24.16 10.36 -3.31
C ARG A 180 25.28 10.38 -4.34
N PHE A 181 25.63 9.21 -4.87
CA PHE A 181 26.63 9.10 -5.94
C PHE A 181 26.17 9.83 -7.21
N TYR A 182 24.95 9.56 -7.68
CA TYR A 182 24.44 10.18 -8.91
C TYR A 182 24.16 11.68 -8.77
N VAL A 183 23.89 12.18 -7.57
CA VAL A 183 23.88 13.64 -7.32
C VAL A 183 25.28 14.23 -7.54
N GLY A 184 26.33 13.58 -7.04
CA GLY A 184 27.72 14.03 -7.24
C GLY A 184 28.18 14.02 -8.70
N GLU A 185 27.62 13.13 -9.51
CA GLU A 185 27.86 13.03 -10.96
C GLU A 185 26.93 13.91 -11.81
N ASP A 186 26.14 14.79 -11.20
CA ASP A 186 25.13 15.63 -11.86
C ASP A 186 24.07 14.83 -12.67
N GLN A 187 23.87 13.56 -12.31
CA GLN A 187 22.89 12.66 -12.93
C GLN A 187 21.54 12.73 -12.19
N ILE A 188 20.94 13.91 -12.15
CA ILE A 188 19.74 14.23 -11.36
C ILE A 188 18.58 13.26 -11.60
N ARG A 189 18.36 12.84 -12.85
CA ARG A 189 17.28 11.92 -13.21
C ARG A 189 17.48 10.52 -12.62
N VAL A 190 18.71 10.03 -12.65
CA VAL A 190 19.08 8.73 -12.07
C VAL A 190 19.04 8.82 -10.55
N ALA A 191 19.52 9.93 -9.98
CA ALA A 191 19.40 10.19 -8.56
C ALA A 191 17.94 10.14 -8.08
N ALA A 192 17.02 10.84 -8.75
CA ALA A 192 15.60 10.79 -8.40
C ALA A 192 15.01 9.36 -8.47
N PHE A 193 15.41 8.57 -9.46
CA PHE A 193 15.01 7.16 -9.56
C PHE A 193 15.53 6.32 -8.38
N GLU A 194 16.80 6.45 -8.04
CA GLU A 194 17.40 5.75 -6.89
C GLU A 194 16.75 6.16 -5.56
N LEU A 195 16.41 7.44 -5.41
CA LEU A 195 15.73 7.94 -4.22
C LEU A 195 14.31 7.38 -4.09
N HIS A 196 13.59 7.24 -5.21
CA HIS A 196 12.31 6.55 -5.26
C HIS A 196 12.45 5.09 -4.81
N GLN A 197 13.44 4.36 -5.34
CA GLN A 197 13.70 2.96 -4.97
C GLN A 197 14.05 2.81 -3.49
N SER A 198 14.80 3.75 -2.92
CA SER A 198 15.09 3.78 -1.49
C SER A 198 13.81 3.86 -0.65
N LEU A 199 12.86 4.73 -1.02
CA LEU A 199 11.56 4.84 -0.34
C LEU A 199 10.71 3.58 -0.52
N GLU A 200 10.66 3.02 -1.73
CA GLU A 200 9.92 1.79 -2.02
C GLU A 200 10.38 0.65 -1.10
N GLN A 201 11.71 0.45 -1.00
CA GLN A 201 12.29 -0.58 -0.15
C GLN A 201 12.11 -0.27 1.35
N ALA A 202 12.16 0.99 1.76
CA ALA A 202 11.94 1.40 3.15
C ALA A 202 10.52 1.08 3.63
N TYR A 203 9.49 1.43 2.86
CA TYR A 203 8.11 1.08 3.21
C TYR A 203 7.85 -0.43 3.11
N SER A 204 8.38 -1.08 2.07
CA SER A 204 8.30 -2.54 1.94
C SER A 204 8.94 -3.27 3.12
N CYS A 205 10.05 -2.75 3.66
CA CYS A 205 10.70 -3.26 4.85
C CYS A 205 9.75 -3.28 6.05
N VAL A 206 9.06 -2.17 6.31
CA VAL A 206 8.07 -2.09 7.40
C VAL A 206 6.95 -3.10 7.18
N LEU A 207 6.33 -3.08 6.01
CA LEU A 207 5.17 -3.93 5.71
C LEU A 207 5.51 -5.41 5.86
N LEU A 208 6.62 -5.85 5.28
CA LEU A 208 7.07 -7.24 5.36
C LEU A 208 7.49 -7.63 6.78
N THR A 209 8.22 -6.77 7.49
CA THR A 209 8.69 -7.07 8.85
C THR A 209 7.53 -7.19 9.84
N LEU A 210 6.56 -6.27 9.77
CA LEU A 210 5.45 -6.21 10.74
C LEU A 210 4.29 -7.15 10.39
N THR A 211 4.04 -7.38 9.10
CA THR A 211 2.80 -8.05 8.64
C THR A 211 3.05 -9.33 7.82
N ASN A 212 4.32 -9.63 7.51
CA ASN A 212 4.72 -10.72 6.61
C ASN A 212 4.06 -10.63 5.23
N TYR A 213 3.77 -9.40 4.76
CA TYR A 213 3.23 -9.11 3.44
C TYR A 213 3.67 -7.71 3.00
N GLY A 214 3.95 -7.58 1.70
CA GLY A 214 4.18 -6.31 1.03
C GLY A 214 3.51 -6.37 -0.34
N PRO A 215 2.59 -5.45 -0.69
CA PRO A 215 1.98 -5.44 -2.02
C PRO A 215 3.05 -5.28 -3.10
N PRO A 216 2.95 -5.99 -4.23
CA PRO A 216 3.85 -5.82 -5.36
C PRO A 216 3.50 -4.53 -6.13
N SER A 217 3.77 -3.37 -5.54
CA SER A 217 3.45 -2.06 -6.08
C SER A 217 4.66 -1.13 -6.05
N HIS A 218 4.84 -0.37 -7.13
CA HIS A 218 5.86 0.68 -7.22
C HIS A 218 5.33 2.07 -6.84
N ASN A 219 4.05 2.15 -6.47
CA ASN A 219 3.42 3.39 -6.04
C ASN A 219 3.81 3.67 -4.58
N ILE A 220 4.79 4.54 -4.38
CA ILE A 220 5.30 4.85 -3.04
C ILE A 220 4.29 5.61 -2.18
N LYS A 221 3.26 6.25 -2.76
CA LYS A 221 2.15 6.81 -1.97
C LYS A 221 1.34 5.70 -1.33
N PHE A 222 1.05 4.67 -2.10
CA PHE A 222 0.26 3.54 -1.65
C PHE A 222 1.00 2.74 -0.57
N LEU A 223 2.28 2.41 -0.81
CA LEU A 223 3.11 1.74 0.20
C LEU A 223 3.26 2.58 1.47
N ARG A 224 3.41 3.91 1.32
CA ARG A 224 3.47 4.85 2.43
C ARG A 224 2.19 4.84 3.26
N SER A 225 1.01 4.93 2.65
CA SER A 225 -0.27 4.90 3.37
C SER A 225 -0.37 3.63 4.22
N LEU A 226 -0.14 2.46 3.62
CA LEU A 226 -0.20 1.18 4.33
C LEU A 226 0.80 1.09 5.49
N ALA A 227 2.03 1.58 5.29
CA ALA A 227 3.06 1.54 6.31
C ALA A 227 2.76 2.48 7.48
N GLU A 228 2.28 3.70 7.20
CA GLU A 228 1.84 4.67 8.22
C GLU A 228 0.64 4.16 9.04
N GLU A 229 -0.22 3.31 8.47
CA GLU A 229 -1.26 2.62 9.23
C GLU A 229 -0.70 1.57 10.21
N GLN A 230 0.42 0.93 9.89
CA GLN A 230 1.06 -0.03 10.81
C GLN A 230 1.74 0.67 11.98
N ASP A 231 2.38 1.82 11.73
CA ASP A 231 2.99 2.62 12.79
C ASP A 231 2.95 4.13 12.46
N ARG A 232 2.16 4.88 13.24
CA ARG A 232 1.94 6.32 13.03
C ARG A 232 3.21 7.17 13.14
N ARG A 233 4.28 6.69 13.77
CA ARG A 233 5.57 7.43 13.84
C ARG A 233 6.15 7.68 12.45
N LEU A 234 5.82 6.83 11.47
CA LEU A 234 6.27 6.99 10.09
C LEU A 234 5.72 8.25 9.41
N THR A 235 4.59 8.80 9.89
CA THR A 235 4.02 10.05 9.36
C THR A 235 4.95 11.24 9.52
N GLU A 236 5.88 11.20 10.47
CA GLU A 236 6.88 12.26 10.73
C GLU A 236 7.93 12.37 9.61
N ALA A 237 8.12 11.30 8.83
CA ALA A 237 9.10 11.29 7.74
C ALA A 237 8.75 12.26 6.62
N PHE A 238 7.46 12.42 6.31
CA PHE A 238 6.99 13.25 5.20
C PHE A 238 5.76 14.06 5.64
N PRO A 239 5.94 15.26 6.22
CA PRO A 239 4.81 16.11 6.58
C PRO A 239 3.93 16.44 5.36
N ARG A 240 2.64 16.71 5.60
CA ARG A 240 1.64 17.00 4.56
C ARG A 240 1.22 18.47 4.54
N ASP A 241 1.91 19.28 5.32
CA ASP A 241 1.51 20.61 5.76
C ASP A 241 1.64 21.63 4.62
N GLN A 242 2.70 21.49 3.81
CA GLN A 242 2.98 22.42 2.73
C GLN A 242 2.61 21.82 1.38
N HIS A 243 1.91 22.60 0.55
CA HIS A 243 1.55 22.19 -0.81
C HIS A 243 2.79 21.82 -1.65
N ARG A 244 3.90 22.54 -1.48
CA ARG A 244 5.16 22.28 -2.19
C ARG A 244 5.76 20.90 -1.88
N GLU A 245 5.71 20.49 -0.62
CA GLU A 245 6.28 19.20 -0.14
C GLU A 245 5.48 18.03 -0.71
N ARG A 246 4.16 18.16 -0.75
CA ARG A 246 3.27 17.21 -1.42
C ARG A 246 3.56 17.13 -2.92
N ALA A 247 3.78 18.27 -3.57
CA ALA A 247 4.13 18.31 -4.99
C ALA A 247 5.48 17.61 -5.25
N TRP A 248 6.51 17.86 -4.43
CA TRP A 248 7.81 17.19 -4.56
C TRP A 248 7.74 15.69 -4.38
N PHE A 249 6.99 15.21 -3.37
CA PHE A 249 6.74 13.77 -3.20
C PHE A 249 6.02 13.16 -4.42
N ASN A 250 5.05 13.89 -4.98
CA ASN A 250 4.36 13.45 -6.20
C ASN A 250 5.32 13.33 -7.39
N THR A 251 6.17 14.33 -7.60
CA THR A 251 7.21 14.28 -8.65
C THR A 251 8.14 13.08 -8.47
N LEU A 252 8.56 12.78 -7.23
CA LEU A 252 9.36 11.59 -6.94
C LEU A 252 8.61 10.29 -7.22
N ASN A 253 7.33 10.20 -6.87
CA ASN A 253 6.49 9.04 -7.17
C ASN A 253 6.40 8.77 -8.68
N GLU A 254 6.35 9.83 -9.49
CA GLU A 254 6.37 9.71 -10.95
C GLU A 254 7.74 9.34 -11.52
N ALA A 255 8.83 9.58 -10.77
CA ALA A 255 10.21 9.34 -11.23
C ALA A 255 10.43 7.87 -11.64
N TYR A 256 9.79 6.91 -10.97
CA TYR A 256 9.89 5.49 -11.32
C TYR A 256 9.65 5.21 -12.81
N VAL A 257 8.63 5.87 -13.39
CA VAL A 257 8.28 5.73 -14.81
C VAL A 257 8.94 6.84 -15.62
N LYS A 258 8.75 8.10 -15.23
CA LYS A 258 9.12 9.25 -16.05
C LYS A 258 10.62 9.48 -16.13
N ALA A 259 11.39 9.18 -15.06
CA ALA A 259 12.83 9.43 -15.07
C ALA A 259 13.56 8.59 -16.11
N ARG A 260 13.03 7.42 -16.49
CA ARG A 260 13.61 6.53 -17.51
C ARG A 260 13.11 6.82 -18.93
N TYR A 261 11.85 7.24 -19.09
CA TYR A 261 11.21 7.27 -20.41
C TYR A 261 10.82 8.67 -20.92
N SER A 262 10.58 9.65 -20.03
CA SER A 262 10.08 10.97 -20.43
C SER A 262 11.22 11.94 -20.67
N LYS A 263 11.31 12.59 -21.82
CA LYS A 263 12.32 13.67 -22.01
C LYS A 263 12.04 14.92 -21.16
N HIS A 264 10.85 15.03 -20.56
CA HIS A 264 10.37 16.19 -19.81
C HIS A 264 10.31 15.96 -18.30
N PHE A 265 10.98 14.93 -17.78
CA PHE A 265 11.06 14.75 -16.34
C PHE A 265 12.03 15.77 -15.75
N GLU A 266 11.50 16.69 -14.95
CA GLU A 266 12.26 17.72 -14.26
C GLU A 266 11.99 17.66 -12.76
N ILE A 267 13.05 17.79 -11.98
CA ILE A 267 13.00 17.93 -10.52
C ILE A 267 14.11 18.90 -10.13
N SER A 268 13.78 19.88 -9.29
CA SER A 268 14.77 20.88 -8.85
C SER A 268 15.74 20.27 -7.85
N GLU A 269 16.95 20.83 -7.78
CA GLU A 269 17.94 20.46 -6.75
C GLU A 269 17.39 20.68 -5.33
N GLU A 270 16.63 21.76 -5.12
CA GLU A 270 15.96 22.05 -3.84
C GLU A 270 15.00 20.91 -3.46
N ALA A 271 14.14 20.48 -4.40
CA ALA A 271 13.20 19.39 -4.16
C ALA A 271 13.95 18.09 -3.84
N LEU A 272 15.01 17.80 -4.60
CA LEU A 272 15.80 16.58 -4.44
C LEU A 272 16.55 16.55 -3.11
N ALA A 273 17.13 17.67 -2.68
CA ALA A 273 17.79 17.81 -1.39
C ALA A 273 16.81 17.61 -0.23
N TRP A 274 15.64 18.26 -0.30
CA TRP A 274 14.59 18.07 0.71
C TRP A 274 14.13 16.61 0.79
N LEU A 275 13.84 15.98 -0.36
CA LEU A 275 13.45 14.57 -0.43
C LEU A 275 14.53 13.65 0.16
N ALA A 276 15.81 13.95 -0.06
CA ALA A 276 16.91 13.17 0.50
C ALA A 276 16.96 13.23 2.03
N GLU A 277 16.77 14.41 2.62
CA GLU A 277 16.70 14.58 4.07
C GLU A 277 15.51 13.84 4.67
N ARG A 278 14.34 13.91 4.01
CA ARG A 278 13.14 13.19 4.43
C ARG A 278 13.32 11.68 4.32
N THR A 279 13.96 11.18 3.26
CA THR A 279 14.30 9.75 3.12
C THR A 279 15.26 9.29 4.21
N ALA A 280 16.27 10.08 4.57
CA ALA A 280 17.15 9.75 5.69
C ALA A 280 16.37 9.67 7.02
N THR A 281 15.44 10.61 7.25
CA THR A 281 14.54 10.58 8.41
C THR A 281 13.66 9.33 8.40
N LEU A 282 13.10 8.95 7.24
CA LEU A 282 12.33 7.72 7.10
C LEU A 282 13.15 6.49 7.49
N LEU A 283 14.39 6.36 7.01
CA LEU A 283 15.22 5.19 7.31
C LEU A 283 15.49 5.03 8.81
N GLU A 284 15.70 6.11 9.55
CA GLU A 284 15.84 6.04 11.01
C GLU A 284 14.53 5.62 11.69
N LEU A 285 13.39 6.11 11.23
CA LEU A 285 12.07 5.69 11.73
C LEU A 285 11.81 4.21 11.42
N VAL A 286 12.07 3.75 10.19
CA VAL A 286 11.94 2.34 9.79
C VAL A 286 12.82 1.45 10.66
N LYS A 287 14.07 1.83 10.89
CA LYS A 287 14.97 1.11 11.80
C LYS A 287 14.38 1.00 13.20
N ALA A 288 13.88 2.10 13.76
CA ALA A 288 13.30 2.11 15.10
C ALA A 288 12.02 1.25 15.20
N VAL A 289 11.12 1.36 14.23
CA VAL A 289 9.86 0.60 14.16
C VAL A 289 10.14 -0.90 14.02
N CYS A 290 10.98 -1.29 13.06
CA CYS A 290 11.29 -2.70 12.83
C CYS A 290 12.08 -3.31 13.98
N SER A 291 13.05 -2.60 14.56
CA SER A 291 13.81 -3.11 15.72
C SER A 291 12.91 -3.36 16.93
N ALA A 292 12.01 -2.41 17.24
CA ALA A 292 11.05 -2.57 18.34
C ALA A 292 10.12 -3.78 18.13
N HIS A 293 9.70 -4.04 16.88
CA HIS A 293 8.90 -5.22 16.55
C HIS A 293 9.69 -6.52 16.73
N LEU A 294 10.94 -6.57 16.25
CA LEU A 294 11.81 -7.73 16.41
C LEU A 294 12.11 -8.03 17.88
N ASP A 295 12.33 -7.01 18.71
CA ASP A 295 12.55 -7.15 20.15
C ASP A 295 11.29 -7.68 20.87
N ASP A 296 10.10 -7.27 20.43
CA ASP A 296 8.83 -7.83 20.94
C ASP A 296 8.65 -9.30 20.56
N LEU A 297 8.95 -9.67 19.32
CA LEU A 297 8.93 -11.07 18.88
C LEU A 297 9.96 -11.91 19.64
N GLN A 298 11.17 -11.38 19.86
CA GLN A 298 12.24 -12.06 20.61
C GLN A 298 11.80 -12.38 22.04
N ARG A 299 11.10 -11.46 22.71
CA ARG A 299 10.56 -11.67 24.06
C ARG A 299 9.44 -12.72 24.12
N LYS A 300 8.77 -13.01 23.00
CA LYS A 300 7.71 -14.04 22.88
C LYS A 300 8.23 -15.43 22.53
N VAL A 301 9.51 -15.55 22.21
CA VAL A 301 10.20 -16.83 21.95
C VAL A 301 10.82 -17.40 23.23
N GLY A 302 11.28 -16.52 24.13
CA GLY A 302 11.75 -16.88 25.48
C GLY A 302 10.61 -17.08 26.46
#